data_AF-L1LWV8-F1
#
_entry.id   AF-L1LWV8-F1
#
_cell.length_a   1.000
_cell.length_b   1.000
_cell.length_c   1.000
_cell.angle_alpha   90.00
_cell.angle_beta   90.00
_cell.angle_gamma   90.00
#
_symmetry.space_group_name_H-M   'P 1'
#
loop_
_entity.id
_entity.type
_entity.pdbx_description
1 polymer ?
#
loop_
_entity_poly.entity_id
_entity_poly.type
_entity_poly.pdbx_seq_one_letter_code
_entity_poly.pdbx_strand_id
1 'polypeptide(L)'
;MKTYSYIPYYQGPTPTNPMRDELSTDEQEQKLEAFYADIATHFEDIGCTVKRNSVGLISITTDMPEKDCHDIVKGLLISLDLRADKL
;
A
#
# COMPACT_ATOMS: atom_id res chain seq x y z
N MET A 1 -15.42 -9.68 -10.81
CA MET A 1 -14.13 -9.32 -10.21
C MET A 1 -13.54 -8.12 -10.92
N LYS A 2 -13.32 -7.03 -10.18
CA LYS A 2 -12.57 -5.85 -10.65
C LYS A 2 -11.15 -5.92 -10.10
N THR A 3 -10.20 -5.31 -10.82
CA THR A 3 -8.81 -5.23 -10.39
C THR A 3 -8.46 -3.78 -10.09
N TYR A 4 -7.88 -3.55 -8.91
CA TYR A 4 -7.39 -2.24 -8.47
C TYR A 4 -5.89 -2.29 -8.29
N SER A 5 -5.19 -1.25 -8.78
CA SER A 5 -3.73 -1.21 -8.79
C SER A 5 -3.18 -0.03 -8.00
N TYR A 6 -2.10 -0.28 -7.26
CA TYR A 6 -1.45 0.68 -6.38
C TYR A 6 0.06 0.57 -6.48
N ILE A 7 0.76 1.70 -6.45
CA ILE A 7 2.22 1.74 -6.24
C ILE A 7 2.47 2.45 -4.91
N PRO A 8 2.85 1.73 -3.84
CA PRO A 8 3.16 2.33 -2.56
C PRO A 8 4.51 3.06 -2.60
N TYR A 9 4.61 4.18 -1.91
CA TYR A 9 5.84 4.94 -1.72
C TYR A 9 5.86 5.62 -0.35
N TYR A 10 7.07 5.85 0.17
CA TYR A 10 7.27 6.73 1.30
C TYR A 10 7.35 8.18 0.81
N GLN A 11 6.67 9.08 1.51
CA GLN A 11 6.78 10.52 1.28
C GLN A 11 7.49 11.16 2.47
N GLY A 12 8.70 11.67 2.27
CA GLY A 12 9.45 12.36 3.30
C GLY A 12 8.85 13.69 3.78
N PRO A 13 9.63 14.50 4.49
CA PRO A 13 9.25 15.86 4.85
C PRO A 13 8.90 16.68 3.61
N THR A 14 7.81 17.44 3.68
CA THR A 14 7.39 18.35 2.60
C THR A 14 7.29 19.77 3.14
N PRO A 15 7.25 20.82 2.29
CA PRO A 15 6.96 22.18 2.75
C PRO A 15 5.66 22.29 3.56
N THR A 16 4.68 21.43 3.26
CA THR A 16 3.40 21.34 3.96
C THR A 16 3.42 20.45 5.20
N ASN A 17 4.47 19.66 5.40
CA ASN A 17 4.68 18.82 6.57
C ASN A 17 6.20 18.72 6.90
N PRO A 18 6.81 19.83 7.36
CA PRO A 18 8.27 19.91 7.52
C PRO A 18 8.79 19.18 8.75
N MET A 19 7.92 18.81 9.69
CA MET A 19 8.30 18.14 10.95
C MET A 19 8.23 16.61 10.87
N ARG A 20 8.00 16.04 9.68
CA ARG A 20 8.05 14.58 9.52
C ARG A 20 9.50 14.12 9.68
N ASP A 21 9.70 12.97 10.33
CA ASP A 21 11.01 12.35 10.37
C ASP A 21 11.37 11.81 9.00
N GLU A 22 12.59 12.10 8.56
CA GLU A 22 13.16 11.51 7.35
C GLU A 22 13.64 10.09 7.65
N LEU A 23 13.05 9.12 6.97
CA LEU A 23 13.45 7.72 7.10
C LEU A 23 14.65 7.43 6.21
N SER A 24 15.56 6.61 6.71
CA SER A 24 16.62 6.02 5.90
C SER A 24 16.04 5.11 4.79
N THR A 25 16.82 4.86 3.74
CA THR A 25 16.41 3.95 2.66
C THR A 25 16.02 2.58 3.20
N ASP A 26 16.78 2.05 4.16
CA ASP A 26 16.51 0.74 4.77
C ASP A 26 15.17 0.72 5.51
N GLU A 27 14.82 1.78 6.25
CA GLU A 27 13.53 1.91 6.92
C GLU A 27 12.37 2.05 5.93
N GLN A 28 12.59 2.76 4.82
CA GLN A 28 11.61 2.88 3.75
C GLN A 28 11.34 1.51 3.11
N GLU A 29 12.39 0.75 2.79
CA GLU A 29 12.28 -0.59 2.23
C GLU A 29 11.58 -1.55 3.20
N GLN A 30 11.94 -1.53 4.49
CA GLN A 30 11.28 -2.35 5.52
C GLN A 30 9.78 -2.08 5.60
N LYS A 31 9.37 -0.81 5.54
CA LYS A 31 7.94 -0.44 5.54
C LYS A 31 7.21 -0.91 4.29
N LEU A 32 7.84 -0.80 3.12
CA LEU A 32 7.27 -1.31 1.87
C LEU A 32 7.10 -2.83 1.91
N GLU A 33 8.10 -3.57 2.39
CA GLU A 33 7.98 -5.03 2.54
C GLU A 33 6.92 -5.43 3.57
N ALA A 34 6.82 -4.70 4.69
CA ALA A 34 5.73 -4.89 5.66
C ALA A 34 4.36 -4.68 5.00
N PHE A 35 4.20 -3.63 4.19
CA PHE A 35 2.96 -3.36 3.47
C PHE A 35 2.61 -4.49 2.51
N TYR A 36 3.58 -5.01 1.76
CA TYR A 36 3.35 -6.12 0.83
C TYR A 36 2.95 -7.42 1.54
N ALA A 37 3.49 -7.67 2.73
CA ALA A 37 3.08 -8.80 3.56
C ALA A 37 1.66 -8.60 4.09
N ASP A 38 1.39 -7.46 4.71
CA ASP A 38 0.09 -7.14 5.33
C ASP A 38 -1.05 -7.18 4.29
N ILE A 39 -0.82 -6.62 3.10
CA ILE A 39 -1.84 -6.61 2.05
C ILE A 39 -2.10 -8.00 1.48
N ALA A 40 -1.06 -8.84 1.34
CA ALA A 40 -1.23 -10.21 0.88
C ALA A 40 -2.06 -11.01 1.90
N THR A 41 -1.67 -10.97 3.17
CA THR A 41 -2.37 -11.67 4.25
C THR A 41 -3.83 -11.21 4.38
N HIS A 42 -4.06 -9.90 4.45
CA HIS A 42 -5.41 -9.36 4.67
C HIS A 42 -6.38 -9.73 3.55
N PHE A 43 -5.94 -9.68 2.29
CA PHE A 43 -6.82 -9.96 1.15
C PHE A 43 -6.91 -11.45 0.83
N GLU A 44 -5.91 -12.26 1.15
CA GLU A 44 -5.98 -13.72 1.07
C GLU A 44 -7.04 -14.27 2.04
N ASP A 45 -7.10 -13.75 3.26
CA ASP A 45 -8.12 -14.12 4.27
C ASP A 45 -9.56 -13.85 3.81
N ILE A 46 -9.74 -12.87 2.92
CA ILE A 46 -11.05 -12.44 2.39
C ILE A 46 -11.35 -13.14 1.03
N GLY A 47 -10.44 -14.01 0.55
CA GLY A 47 -10.59 -14.73 -0.72
C GLY A 47 -10.33 -13.88 -1.97
N CYS A 48 -9.61 -12.76 -1.82
CA CYS A 48 -9.19 -11.91 -2.94
C CYS A 48 -7.83 -12.37 -3.49
N THR A 49 -7.56 -12.06 -4.76
CA THR A 49 -6.26 -12.37 -5.37
C THR A 49 -5.38 -11.12 -5.36
N VAL A 50 -4.20 -11.21 -4.74
CA VAL A 50 -3.18 -10.16 -4.74
C VAL A 50 -2.00 -10.58 -5.62
N LYS A 51 -1.52 -9.67 -6.46
CA LYS A 51 -0.30 -9.85 -7.27
C LYS A 51 0.64 -8.67 -7.09
N ARG A 52 1.92 -8.96 -6.89
CA ARG A 52 3.01 -7.98 -6.88
C ARG A 52 3.89 -8.19 -8.12
N ASN A 53 4.29 -7.11 -8.79
CA ASN A 53 5.28 -7.18 -9.86
C ASN A 53 6.68 -6.70 -9.41
N SER A 54 7.65 -6.79 -10.30
CA SER A 54 9.05 -6.42 -10.04
C SER A 54 9.28 -4.94 -9.75
N VAL A 55 8.32 -4.06 -10.09
CA VAL A 55 8.41 -2.61 -9.84
C VAL A 55 7.63 -2.17 -8.60
N GLY A 56 7.13 -3.13 -7.80
CA GLY A 56 6.38 -2.82 -6.57
C GLY A 56 4.90 -2.48 -6.78
N LEU A 57 4.38 -2.61 -8.01
CA LEU A 57 2.96 -2.42 -8.27
C LEU A 57 2.18 -3.62 -7.72
N ILE A 58 1.15 -3.31 -6.94
CA ILE A 58 0.21 -4.26 -6.37
C ILE A 58 -1.09 -4.20 -7.13
N SER A 59 -1.58 -5.37 -7.55
CA SER A 59 -2.89 -5.54 -8.17
C SER A 59 -3.76 -6.45 -7.33
N ILE A 60 -4.93 -5.95 -6.94
CA ILE A 60 -5.90 -6.66 -6.11
C ILE A 60 -7.14 -6.94 -6.95
N THR A 61 -7.43 -8.21 -7.18
CA THR A 61 -8.63 -8.67 -7.87
C THR A 61 -9.65 -9.15 -6.85
N THR A 62 -10.80 -8.47 -6.81
CA THR A 62 -11.84 -8.68 -5.79
C THR A 62 -13.25 -8.43 -6.36
N ASP A 63 -14.26 -9.00 -5.72
CA ASP A 63 -15.68 -8.69 -5.95
C ASP A 63 -16.25 -7.66 -4.97
N MET A 64 -15.44 -7.21 -4.00
CA MET A 64 -15.86 -6.21 -3.02
C MET A 64 -16.11 -4.84 -3.67
N PRO A 65 -16.95 -3.97 -3.05
CA PRO A 65 -17.13 -2.61 -3.51
C PRO A 65 -15.80 -1.86 -3.60
N GLU A 66 -15.66 -1.05 -4.65
CA GLU A 66 -14.43 -0.28 -4.90
C GLU A 66 -13.99 0.51 -3.67
N LYS A 67 -14.95 1.20 -3.04
CA LYS A 67 -14.71 2.03 -1.86
C LYS A 67 -14.10 1.22 -0.71
N ASP A 68 -14.62 0.03 -0.46
CA ASP A 68 -14.17 -0.80 0.66
C ASP A 68 -12.75 -1.31 0.43
N CYS A 69 -12.42 -1.70 -0.81
CA CYS A 69 -11.05 -2.04 -1.20
C CYS A 69 -10.09 -0.86 -0.95
N HIS A 70 -10.44 0.34 -1.43
CA HIS A 70 -9.60 1.53 -1.22
C HIS A 70 -9.46 1.90 0.25
N ASP A 71 -10.53 1.78 1.04
CA ASP A 71 -10.52 2.12 2.47
C ASP A 71 -9.58 1.17 3.24
N ILE A 72 -9.58 -0.12 2.92
CA ILE A 72 -8.65 -1.11 3.49
C ILE A 72 -7.21 -0.78 3.11
N VAL A 73 -6.92 -0.61 1.82
CA VAL A 73 -5.56 -0.33 1.34
C VAL A 73 -5.03 0.98 1.94
N LYS A 74 -5.88 2.01 2.01
CA LYS A 74 -5.54 3.27 2.66
C LYS A 74 -5.21 3.09 4.14
N GLY A 75 -5.97 2.25 4.87
CA GLY A 75 -5.69 1.92 6.25
C GLY A 75 -4.29 1.32 6.44
N LEU A 76 -3.95 0.31 5.63
CA LEU A 76 -2.64 -0.36 5.66
C LEU A 76 -1.48 0.58 5.30
N LEU A 77 -1.68 1.46 4.31
CA LEU A 77 -0.67 2.47 3.95
C LEU A 77 -0.42 3.44 5.11
N ILE A 78 -1.49 3.98 5.71
CA ILE A 78 -1.38 4.94 6.81
C ILE A 78 -0.70 4.33 8.04
N SER A 79 -1.01 3.07 8.38
CA SER A 79 -0.38 2.40 9.54
C SER A 79 1.14 2.25 9.39
N LEU A 80 1.65 2.23 8.16
CA LEU A 80 3.07 2.11 7.87
C LEU A 80 3.73 3.44 7.50
N ASP A 81 2.98 4.55 7.56
CA ASP A 81 3.41 5.88 7.12
C ASP A 81 3.80 5.92 5.63
N LEU A 82 3.05 5.16 4.81
CA LEU A 82 3.18 5.10 3.37
C LEU A 82 2.01 5.81 2.67
N ARG A 83 2.19 6.05 1.37
CA ARG A 83 1.18 6.57 0.45
C ARG A 83 1.18 5.71 -0.81
N ALA A 84 0.17 5.88 -1.66
CA ALA A 84 0.15 5.24 -2.96
C ALA A 84 -0.51 6.14 -4.00
N ASP A 85 -0.03 6.05 -5.23
CA ASP A 85 -0.73 6.59 -6.38
C ASP A 85 -1.71 5.52 -6.89
N LYS A 86 -2.96 5.95 -7.11
CA LYS A 86 -3.98 5.12 -7.74
C LYS A 86 -3.79 5.16 -9.25
N LEU A 87 -3.75 3.99 -9.88
CA LEU A 87 -3.57 3.82 -11.33
C LEU A 87 -4.87 3.41 -12.03
#